data_AF-A0A935A2A7-F1
#
_entry.id   AF-A0A935A2A7-F1
#
_cell.length_a   1.000
_cell.length_b   1.000
_cell.length_c   1.000
_cell.angle_alpha   90.00
_cell.angle_beta   90.00
_cell.angle_gamma   90.00
#
_symmetry.space_group_name_H-M   'P 1'
#
loop_
_entity.id
_entity.type
_entity.pdbx_description
1 polymer ?
#
loop_
_entity_poly.entity_id
_entity_poly.type
_entity_poly.pdbx_seq_one_letter_code
_entity_poly.pdbx_strand_id
1 'polypeptide(L)'
;MTKIILLDVDGVLVTPGGYRAALHAALNHFVHLMGASQYDLEEEQLSEFEKRGIFSEWDMAPLLIGGLWDEILSHHSDARLPATLTAAAKEIGRMLDREHLPTHLHIPFFQIEDGKYPAESALQQGCFPNIPYDLRVNLLSRTRDIHFSETMRVFQQFSLGSRIFEKTYNLPAIIETDSLLARHDASNLTKEMLAKLTSDRHYLSTLTARPSLPPKEIENSPLGYAPEAELALELVGLAGIPVTAFGKLEYIAAQHGLDPVKLLKPSPFQALAATLAAWTGDELHALRAAYNWHVSGNLNGEFDGLPKSFELIVVEDTMGGIRSTRAAGEIFQKAGYDVNIRPLGLTGGSPAKAMAFEAADVPYFDNWESLMAGL
;
A
#
# COMPACT_ATOMS: atom_id res chain seq x y z
N MET A 1 8.47 16.90 28.28
CA MET A 1 8.32 15.45 28.08
C MET A 1 8.76 15.14 26.66
N THR A 2 9.52 14.08 26.45
CA THR A 2 9.94 13.63 25.10
C THR A 2 8.72 13.17 24.31
N LYS A 3 8.64 13.55 23.03
CA LYS A 3 7.55 13.11 22.14
C LYS A 3 8.11 12.18 21.08
N ILE A 4 7.58 10.97 21.01
CA ILE A 4 7.79 10.05 19.90
C ILE A 4 6.51 10.07 19.07
N ILE A 5 6.62 10.45 17.80
CA ILE A 5 5.48 10.68 16.91
C ILE A 5 5.57 9.68 15.76
N LEU A 6 4.56 8.83 15.66
CA LEU A 6 4.40 7.88 14.58
C LEU A 6 3.39 8.44 13.57
N LEU A 7 3.80 8.55 12.32
CA LEU A 7 3.02 9.18 11.26
C LEU A 7 2.62 8.12 10.24
N ASP A 8 1.32 7.98 9.96
CA ASP A 8 0.93 7.28 8.75
C ASP A 8 1.28 8.10 7.50
N VAL A 9 1.28 7.46 6.35
CA VAL A 9 1.61 8.10 5.08
C VAL A 9 0.33 8.49 4.36
N ASP A 10 -0.56 7.54 4.09
CA ASP A 10 -1.74 7.77 3.26
C ASP A 10 -2.84 8.44 4.06
N GLY A 11 -3.42 9.52 3.53
CA GLY A 11 -4.41 10.33 4.25
C GLY A 11 -3.86 11.17 5.39
N VAL A 12 -2.60 10.97 5.78
CA VAL A 12 -1.89 11.74 6.81
C VAL A 12 -0.82 12.63 6.20
N LEU A 13 0.31 12.08 5.76
CA LEU A 13 1.38 12.88 5.16
C LEU A 13 1.08 13.24 3.70
N VAL A 14 0.45 12.33 2.97
CA VAL A 14 0.09 12.50 1.56
C VAL A 14 -1.38 12.21 1.33
N THR A 15 -2.01 13.00 0.46
CA THR A 15 -3.24 12.60 -0.21
C THR A 15 -2.86 11.68 -1.37
N PRO A 16 -3.25 10.38 -1.34
CA PRO A 16 -2.87 9.44 -2.39
C PRO A 16 -3.62 9.75 -3.69
N GLY A 17 -2.89 9.77 -4.80
CA GLY A 17 -3.45 9.91 -6.14
C GLY A 17 -2.73 9.03 -7.18
N GLY A 18 -1.49 8.63 -6.91
CA GLY A 18 -0.66 7.89 -7.84
C GLY A 18 -1.12 6.47 -8.13
N TYR A 19 -1.61 5.71 -7.13
CA TYR A 19 -2.07 4.34 -7.39
C TYR A 19 -3.33 4.29 -8.26
N ARG A 20 -4.28 5.20 -8.01
CA ARG A 20 -5.47 5.35 -8.87
C ARG A 20 -5.07 5.73 -10.30
N ALA A 21 -4.19 6.71 -10.46
CA ALA A 21 -3.67 7.08 -11.78
C ALA A 21 -2.95 5.90 -12.47
N ALA A 22 -2.16 5.11 -11.73
CA ALA A 22 -1.47 3.93 -12.24
C ALA A 22 -2.43 2.79 -12.61
N LEU A 23 -3.52 2.59 -11.87
CA LEU A 23 -4.57 1.63 -12.22
C LEU A 23 -5.23 1.99 -13.55
N HIS A 24 -5.63 3.25 -13.72
CA HIS A 24 -6.21 3.74 -14.97
C HIS A 24 -5.22 3.60 -16.14
N ALA A 25 -3.96 3.96 -15.93
CA ALA A 25 -2.91 3.83 -16.95
C ALA A 25 -2.64 2.37 -17.31
N ALA A 26 -2.64 1.46 -16.32
CA ALA A 26 -2.43 0.03 -16.54
C ALA A 26 -3.59 -0.61 -17.33
N LEU A 27 -4.84 -0.29 -16.98
CA LEU A 27 -6.00 -0.73 -17.77
C LEU A 27 -5.90 -0.21 -19.21
N ASN A 28 -5.64 1.09 -19.35
CA ASN A 28 -5.54 1.73 -20.66
C ASN A 28 -4.38 1.20 -21.49
N HIS A 29 -3.28 0.74 -20.90
CA HIS A 29 -2.21 0.08 -21.64
C HIS A 29 -2.74 -1.13 -22.45
N PHE A 30 -3.54 -1.99 -21.85
CA PHE A 30 -4.13 -3.14 -22.55
C PHE A 30 -5.21 -2.71 -23.55
N VAL A 31 -5.98 -1.67 -23.26
CA VAL A 31 -6.97 -1.09 -24.19
C VAL A 31 -6.28 -0.54 -25.45
N HIS A 32 -5.16 0.16 -25.30
CA HIS A 32 -4.36 0.63 -26.43
C HIS A 32 -3.77 -0.54 -27.25
N LEU A 33 -3.35 -1.63 -26.59
CA LEU A 33 -2.89 -2.83 -27.29
C LEU A 33 -4.02 -3.50 -28.09
N MET A 34 -5.27 -3.38 -27.65
CA MET A 34 -6.46 -3.79 -28.40
C MET A 34 -6.78 -2.86 -29.58
N GLY A 35 -6.09 -1.72 -29.71
CA GLY A 35 -6.30 -0.75 -30.79
C GLY A 35 -7.43 0.25 -30.54
N ALA A 36 -7.97 0.31 -29.32
CA ALA A 36 -8.92 1.33 -28.90
C ALA A 36 -8.20 2.54 -28.27
N SER A 37 -8.85 3.71 -28.27
CA SER A 37 -8.21 4.96 -27.87
C SER A 37 -8.06 5.15 -26.37
N GLN A 38 -9.11 4.86 -25.60
CA GLN A 38 -9.12 5.04 -24.14
C GLN A 38 -10.34 4.32 -23.56
N TYR A 39 -10.21 3.82 -22.34
CA TYR A 39 -11.30 3.37 -21.49
C TYR A 39 -11.38 4.28 -20.27
N ASP A 40 -12.53 4.92 -20.11
CA ASP A 40 -12.83 5.77 -18.96
C ASP A 40 -13.48 4.93 -17.86
N LEU A 41 -12.65 4.48 -16.91
CA LEU A 41 -13.12 3.73 -15.76
C LEU A 41 -13.86 4.65 -14.79
N GLU A 42 -15.08 4.28 -14.44
CA GLU A 42 -15.90 5.04 -13.49
C GLU A 42 -15.46 4.76 -12.04
N GLU A 43 -15.31 5.80 -11.23
CA GLU A 43 -14.98 5.70 -9.79
C GLU A 43 -16.03 4.90 -9.00
N GLU A 44 -17.28 4.87 -9.47
CA GLU A 44 -18.33 4.05 -8.88
C GLU A 44 -17.99 2.55 -8.95
N GLN A 45 -17.38 2.09 -10.06
CA GLN A 45 -16.93 0.70 -10.17
C GLN A 45 -15.81 0.39 -9.18
N LEU A 46 -14.88 1.33 -8.96
CA LEU A 46 -13.82 1.18 -7.96
C LEU A 46 -14.39 1.13 -6.53
N SER A 47 -15.41 1.93 -6.25
CA SER A 47 -16.13 1.91 -4.98
C SER A 47 -16.83 0.57 -4.74
N GLU A 48 -17.33 -0.10 -5.77
CA GLU A 48 -17.90 -1.45 -5.66
C GLU A 48 -16.85 -2.52 -5.32
N PHE A 49 -15.61 -2.39 -5.81
CA PHE A 49 -14.51 -3.28 -5.38
C PHE A 49 -14.23 -3.13 -3.89
N GLU A 50 -14.16 -1.90 -3.38
CA GLU A 50 -13.89 -1.62 -1.97
C GLU A 50 -15.00 -2.18 -1.07
N LYS A 51 -16.28 -2.04 -1.47
CA LYS A 51 -17.43 -2.63 -0.76
C LYS A 51 -17.35 -4.16 -0.70
N ARG A 52 -16.72 -4.79 -1.69
CA ARG A 52 -16.47 -6.24 -1.75
C ARG A 52 -15.20 -6.68 -1.03
N GLY A 53 -14.48 -5.76 -0.37
CA GLY A 53 -13.24 -6.05 0.34
C GLY A 53 -11.99 -6.10 -0.56
N ILE A 54 -12.08 -5.58 -1.79
CA ILE A 54 -10.99 -5.56 -2.77
C ILE A 54 -10.43 -4.14 -2.79
N PHE A 55 -9.31 -3.93 -2.10
CA PHE A 55 -8.72 -2.60 -1.92
C PHE A 55 -7.44 -2.38 -2.73
N SER A 56 -6.73 -3.45 -3.09
CA SER A 56 -5.44 -3.33 -3.77
C SER A 56 -5.61 -3.23 -5.29
N GLU A 57 -5.00 -2.21 -5.89
CA GLU A 57 -4.97 -2.02 -7.33
C GLU A 57 -4.25 -3.17 -8.07
N TRP A 58 -3.36 -3.88 -7.39
CA TRP A 58 -2.67 -5.07 -7.93
C TRP A 58 -3.65 -6.20 -8.23
N ASP A 59 -4.78 -6.24 -7.50
CA ASP A 59 -5.86 -7.20 -7.71
C ASP A 59 -7.01 -6.60 -8.54
N MET A 60 -7.25 -5.28 -8.45
CA MET A 60 -8.26 -4.61 -9.30
C MET A 60 -7.87 -4.64 -10.79
N ALA A 61 -6.62 -4.34 -11.13
CA ALA A 61 -6.17 -4.29 -12.53
C ALA A 61 -6.47 -5.57 -13.31
N PRO A 62 -6.06 -6.77 -12.86
CA PRO A 62 -6.38 -8.01 -13.56
C PRO A 62 -7.87 -8.35 -13.56
N LEU A 63 -8.64 -7.98 -12.54
CA LEU A 63 -10.09 -8.18 -12.51
C LEU A 63 -10.81 -7.30 -13.54
N LEU A 64 -10.42 -6.02 -13.64
CA LEU A 64 -10.95 -5.08 -14.65
C LEU A 64 -10.64 -5.55 -16.07
N ILE A 65 -9.38 -5.94 -16.33
CA ILE A 65 -8.99 -6.52 -17.62
C ILE A 65 -9.79 -7.79 -17.91
N GLY A 66 -10.00 -8.64 -16.89
CA GLY A 66 -10.83 -9.84 -16.99
C GLY A 66 -12.27 -9.53 -17.38
N GLY A 67 -12.91 -8.55 -16.75
CA GLY A 67 -14.27 -8.14 -17.07
C GLY A 67 -14.40 -7.65 -18.51
N LEU A 68 -13.48 -6.78 -18.94
CA LEU A 68 -13.44 -6.27 -20.31
C LEU A 68 -13.26 -7.38 -21.34
N TRP A 69 -12.31 -8.28 -21.12
CA TRP A 69 -12.03 -9.36 -22.07
C TRP A 69 -13.12 -10.42 -22.10
N ASP A 70 -13.70 -10.77 -20.95
CA ASP A 70 -14.80 -11.74 -20.87
C ASP A 70 -16.03 -11.26 -21.64
N GLU A 71 -16.36 -9.98 -21.54
CA GLU A 71 -17.48 -9.38 -22.27
C GLU A 71 -17.26 -9.45 -23.78
N ILE A 72 -16.09 -9.03 -24.27
CA ILE A 72 -15.75 -9.09 -25.69
C ILE A 72 -15.78 -10.55 -26.19
N LEU A 73 -15.15 -11.48 -25.46
CA LEU A 73 -15.04 -12.88 -25.86
C LEU A 73 -16.35 -13.65 -25.74
N SER A 74 -17.34 -13.14 -25.00
CA SER A 74 -18.69 -13.73 -24.96
C SER A 74 -19.35 -13.80 -26.34
N HIS A 75 -18.92 -12.95 -27.28
CA HIS A 75 -19.36 -12.94 -28.68
C HIS A 75 -18.47 -13.76 -29.62
N HIS A 76 -17.39 -14.38 -29.11
CA HIS A 76 -16.35 -15.06 -29.88
C HIS A 76 -15.88 -16.37 -29.24
N SER A 77 -16.78 -17.35 -29.10
CA SER A 77 -16.54 -18.60 -28.35
C SER A 77 -15.41 -19.50 -28.86
N ASP A 78 -14.95 -19.32 -30.11
CA ASP A 78 -13.90 -20.16 -30.74
C ASP A 78 -12.56 -19.43 -30.91
N ALA A 79 -12.39 -18.27 -30.25
CA ALA A 79 -11.17 -17.47 -30.33
C ALA A 79 -9.94 -18.24 -29.83
N ARG A 80 -8.93 -18.38 -30.69
CA ARG A 80 -7.62 -18.90 -30.30
C ARG A 80 -6.72 -17.77 -29.83
N LEU A 81 -6.58 -17.62 -28.53
CA LEU A 81 -5.78 -16.56 -27.94
C LEU A 81 -4.36 -17.05 -27.60
N PRO A 82 -3.33 -16.20 -27.81
CA PRO A 82 -2.01 -16.41 -27.24
C PRO A 82 -2.02 -16.50 -25.72
N ALA A 83 -0.96 -17.10 -25.14
CA ALA A 83 -0.84 -17.25 -23.69
C ALA A 83 -0.45 -15.95 -22.96
N THR A 84 0.30 -15.04 -23.60
CA THR A 84 0.74 -13.78 -22.97
C THR A 84 -0.35 -12.73 -23.04
N LEU A 85 -0.48 -11.91 -21.99
CA LEU A 85 -1.54 -10.89 -21.91
C LEU A 85 -1.38 -9.85 -23.01
N THR A 86 -0.13 -9.42 -23.27
CA THR A 86 0.18 -8.46 -24.34
C THR A 86 -0.24 -8.95 -25.72
N ALA A 87 -0.02 -10.24 -26.04
CA ALA A 87 -0.38 -10.79 -27.34
C ALA A 87 -1.87 -11.11 -27.43
N ALA A 88 -2.48 -11.56 -26.33
CA ALA A 88 -3.92 -11.77 -26.23
C ALA A 88 -4.69 -10.46 -26.41
N ALA A 89 -4.26 -9.36 -25.78
CA ALA A 89 -4.88 -8.03 -25.95
C ALA A 89 -4.95 -7.62 -27.44
N LYS A 90 -3.85 -7.81 -28.18
CA LYS A 90 -3.81 -7.50 -29.62
C LYS A 90 -4.78 -8.35 -30.44
N GLU A 91 -4.94 -9.63 -30.09
CA GLU A 91 -5.84 -10.54 -30.80
C GLU A 91 -7.31 -10.25 -30.46
N ILE A 92 -7.63 -10.01 -29.18
CA ILE A 92 -8.96 -9.57 -28.73
C ILE A 92 -9.34 -8.26 -29.44
N GLY A 93 -8.39 -7.33 -29.58
CA GLY A 93 -8.58 -6.08 -30.32
C GLY A 93 -8.96 -6.25 -31.79
N ARG A 94 -8.59 -7.35 -32.45
CA ARG A 94 -9.03 -7.65 -33.82
C ARG A 94 -10.47 -8.12 -33.90
N MET A 95 -11.01 -8.58 -32.79
CA MET A 95 -12.40 -9.01 -32.64
C MET A 95 -13.30 -7.86 -32.20
N LEU A 96 -12.71 -6.79 -31.65
CA LEU A 96 -13.43 -5.60 -31.24
C LEU A 96 -14.02 -4.89 -32.47
N ASP A 97 -15.33 -4.67 -32.44
CA ASP A 97 -15.95 -3.69 -33.33
C ASP A 97 -15.51 -2.30 -32.87
N ARG A 98 -14.72 -1.62 -33.69
CA ARG A 98 -13.82 -0.52 -33.29
C ARG A 98 -14.50 0.70 -32.65
N GLU A 99 -15.83 0.75 -32.63
CA GLU A 99 -16.60 1.88 -32.12
C GLU A 99 -17.23 1.65 -30.73
N HIS A 100 -17.20 0.45 -30.16
CA HIS A 100 -17.92 0.19 -28.90
C HIS A 100 -17.12 -0.68 -27.91
N LEU A 101 -16.32 -0.02 -27.07
CA LEU A 101 -15.95 -0.60 -25.78
C LEU A 101 -17.19 -0.59 -24.86
N PRO A 102 -17.37 -1.60 -24.01
CA PRO A 102 -18.44 -1.57 -23.03
C PRO A 102 -18.26 -0.37 -22.10
N THR A 103 -19.35 0.30 -21.72
CA THR A 103 -19.25 1.45 -20.80
C THR A 103 -19.16 1.02 -19.34
N HIS A 104 -19.61 -0.21 -19.02
CA HIS A 104 -19.62 -0.74 -17.67
C HIS A 104 -19.16 -2.20 -17.65
N LEU A 105 -18.04 -2.45 -16.96
CA LEU A 105 -17.49 -3.81 -16.82
C LEU A 105 -18.24 -4.61 -15.76
N HIS A 106 -18.81 -5.74 -16.17
CA HIS A 106 -19.37 -6.70 -15.22
C HIS A 106 -18.26 -7.55 -14.59
N ILE A 107 -18.06 -7.39 -13.28
CA ILE A 107 -17.13 -8.20 -12.48
C ILE A 107 -17.95 -9.22 -11.68
N PRO A 108 -17.90 -10.52 -12.01
CA PRO A 108 -18.68 -11.54 -11.31
C PRO A 108 -18.46 -11.49 -9.81
N PHE A 109 -19.52 -11.76 -9.05
CA PHE A 109 -19.40 -11.91 -7.60
C PHE A 109 -18.64 -13.20 -7.27
N PHE A 110 -17.72 -13.12 -6.30
CA PHE A 110 -16.96 -14.25 -5.77
C PHE A 110 -16.64 -13.99 -4.29
N GLN A 111 -16.44 -15.05 -3.52
CA GLN A 111 -15.98 -14.94 -2.14
C GLN A 111 -14.45 -14.84 -2.10
N ILE A 112 -13.88 -13.94 -1.29
CA ILE A 112 -12.43 -13.92 -1.08
C ILE A 112 -12.09 -15.08 -0.13
N GLU A 113 -11.26 -16.02 -0.58
CA GLU A 113 -10.87 -17.16 0.23
C GLU A 113 -9.77 -16.80 1.23
N ASP A 114 -9.85 -17.37 2.43
CA ASP A 114 -8.84 -17.17 3.46
C ASP A 114 -7.44 -17.55 2.95
N GLY A 115 -6.50 -16.61 3.08
CA GLY A 115 -5.12 -16.79 2.64
C GLY A 115 -4.90 -16.65 1.13
N LYS A 116 -5.89 -16.17 0.36
CA LYS A 116 -5.74 -15.88 -1.07
C LYS A 116 -6.02 -14.43 -1.39
N TYR A 117 -5.38 -13.94 -2.45
CA TYR A 117 -5.70 -12.62 -2.99
C TYR A 117 -7.02 -12.64 -3.78
N PRO A 118 -7.71 -11.50 -3.92
CA PRO A 118 -8.99 -11.43 -4.62
C PRO A 118 -8.97 -11.99 -6.04
N ALA A 119 -7.94 -11.69 -6.84
CA ALA A 119 -7.84 -12.20 -8.21
C ALA A 119 -7.69 -13.73 -8.25
N GLU A 120 -6.93 -14.30 -7.33
CA GLU A 120 -6.76 -15.76 -7.21
C GLU A 120 -8.05 -16.46 -6.77
N SER A 121 -8.79 -15.82 -5.87
CA SER A 121 -10.13 -16.28 -5.46
C SER A 121 -11.11 -16.29 -6.64
N ALA A 122 -11.07 -15.26 -7.49
CA ALA A 122 -11.87 -15.17 -8.70
C ALA A 122 -11.52 -16.28 -9.71
N LEU A 123 -10.22 -16.56 -9.91
CA LEU A 123 -9.76 -17.65 -10.78
C LEU A 123 -10.32 -19.01 -10.34
N GLN A 124 -10.22 -19.30 -9.04
CA GLN A 124 -10.66 -20.57 -8.48
C GLN A 124 -12.18 -20.77 -8.55
N GLN A 125 -12.94 -19.70 -8.44
CA GLN A 125 -14.39 -19.71 -8.60
C GLN A 125 -14.83 -19.64 -10.07
N GLY A 126 -13.88 -19.70 -11.01
CA GLY A 126 -14.18 -19.79 -12.42
C GLY A 126 -14.71 -18.50 -13.04
N CYS A 127 -14.44 -17.34 -12.45
CA CYS A 127 -14.79 -16.05 -13.03
C CYS A 127 -14.21 -15.89 -14.44
N PHE A 128 -14.89 -15.08 -15.25
CA PHE A 128 -14.54 -14.77 -16.65
C PHE A 128 -14.50 -16.00 -17.58
N PRO A 129 -15.58 -16.80 -17.65
CA PRO A 129 -15.58 -18.10 -18.31
C PRO A 129 -15.30 -18.06 -19.82
N ASN A 130 -15.50 -16.91 -20.49
CA ASN A 130 -15.24 -16.77 -21.92
C ASN A 130 -13.74 -16.58 -22.22
N ILE A 131 -12.92 -16.31 -21.19
CA ILE A 131 -11.47 -16.28 -21.33
C ILE A 131 -10.92 -17.72 -21.22
N PRO A 132 -10.11 -18.19 -22.19
CA PRO A 132 -9.45 -19.50 -22.13
C PRO A 132 -8.71 -19.70 -20.81
N TYR A 133 -8.80 -20.91 -20.23
CA TYR A 133 -8.30 -21.19 -18.88
C TYR A 133 -6.83 -20.80 -18.68
N ASP A 134 -5.94 -21.18 -19.61
CA ASP A 134 -4.51 -20.86 -19.48
C ASP A 134 -4.25 -19.34 -19.47
N LEU A 135 -5.04 -18.58 -20.23
CA LEU A 135 -4.94 -17.12 -20.24
C LEU A 135 -5.50 -16.53 -18.93
N ARG A 136 -6.57 -17.10 -18.37
CA ARG A 136 -7.07 -16.72 -17.03
C ARG A 136 -6.05 -16.97 -15.93
N VAL A 137 -5.32 -18.08 -15.99
CA VAL A 137 -4.24 -18.37 -15.04
C VAL A 137 -3.18 -17.27 -15.12
N ASN A 138 -2.76 -16.88 -16.32
CA ASN A 138 -1.76 -15.82 -16.50
C ASN A 138 -2.27 -14.43 -16.08
N LEU A 139 -3.59 -14.19 -16.15
CA LEU A 139 -4.21 -12.93 -15.75
C LEU A 139 -4.41 -12.84 -14.23
N LEU A 140 -4.88 -13.91 -13.59
CA LEU A 140 -5.46 -13.86 -12.24
C LEU A 140 -4.65 -14.59 -11.17
N SER A 141 -3.68 -15.44 -11.54
CA SER A 141 -2.82 -16.10 -10.56
C SER A 141 -1.54 -15.31 -10.31
N ARG A 142 -1.00 -15.38 -9.08
CA ARG A 142 0.29 -14.76 -8.73
C ARG A 142 0.35 -13.28 -9.14
N THR A 143 -0.75 -12.56 -8.95
CA THR A 143 -0.91 -11.17 -9.39
C THR A 143 0.10 -10.22 -8.78
N ARG A 144 0.75 -10.59 -7.68
CA ARG A 144 1.78 -9.81 -6.99
C ARG A 144 3.21 -10.21 -7.33
N ASP A 145 3.41 -11.24 -8.15
CA ASP A 145 4.74 -11.66 -8.61
C ASP A 145 5.12 -10.85 -9.86
N ILE A 146 6.06 -9.93 -9.69
CA ILE A 146 6.54 -9.04 -10.75
C ILE A 146 7.21 -9.78 -11.92
N HIS A 147 7.76 -10.98 -11.71
CA HIS A 147 8.40 -11.75 -12.77
C HIS A 147 7.40 -12.59 -13.57
N PHE A 148 6.25 -12.89 -12.97
CA PHE A 148 5.17 -13.65 -13.60
C PHE A 148 4.11 -12.73 -14.21
N SER A 149 3.51 -11.84 -13.41
CA SER A 149 2.34 -11.05 -13.78
C SER A 149 2.69 -9.88 -14.71
N GLU A 150 2.09 -9.87 -15.90
CA GLU A 150 2.18 -8.74 -16.83
C GLU A 150 1.41 -7.51 -16.30
N THR A 151 0.25 -7.71 -15.64
CA THR A 151 -0.52 -6.58 -15.08
C THR A 151 0.26 -5.88 -13.97
N MET A 152 0.93 -6.64 -13.11
CA MET A 152 1.78 -6.10 -12.04
C MET A 152 2.96 -5.31 -12.60
N ARG A 153 3.62 -5.83 -13.64
CA ARG A 153 4.72 -5.13 -14.31
C ARG A 153 4.28 -3.81 -14.93
N VAL A 154 3.13 -3.80 -15.61
CA VAL A 154 2.59 -2.58 -16.22
C VAL A 154 2.20 -1.58 -15.13
N PHE A 155 1.48 -2.03 -14.10
CA PHE A 155 1.08 -1.18 -12.97
C PHE A 155 2.29 -0.54 -12.29
N GLN A 156 3.28 -1.35 -11.88
CA GLN A 156 4.47 -0.88 -11.19
C GLN A 156 5.33 0.07 -12.03
N GLN A 157 5.38 -0.11 -13.36
CA GLN A 157 6.05 0.86 -14.24
C GLN A 157 5.38 2.23 -14.21
N PHE A 158 4.04 2.29 -14.19
CA PHE A 158 3.34 3.57 -14.05
C PHE A 158 3.46 4.14 -12.63
N SER A 159 3.35 3.32 -11.59
CA SER A 159 3.48 3.77 -10.20
C SER A 159 4.86 4.38 -9.94
N LEU A 160 5.93 3.64 -10.26
CA LEU A 160 7.31 4.03 -9.95
C LEU A 160 7.98 4.87 -11.05
N GLY A 161 7.48 4.82 -12.28
CA GLY A 161 8.21 5.31 -13.45
C GLY A 161 9.26 4.30 -13.92
N SER A 162 9.60 4.36 -15.22
CA SER A 162 10.46 3.37 -15.89
C SER A 162 11.82 3.20 -15.20
N ARG A 163 12.50 4.30 -14.88
CA ARG A 163 13.84 4.28 -14.26
C ARG A 163 13.87 3.61 -12.89
N ILE A 164 12.91 3.94 -12.02
CA ILE A 164 12.86 3.37 -10.66
C ILE A 164 12.42 1.91 -10.75
N PHE A 165 11.47 1.59 -11.62
CA PHE A 165 11.06 0.22 -11.90
C PHE A 165 12.25 -0.66 -12.31
N GLU A 166 13.05 -0.24 -13.31
CA GLU A 166 14.20 -1.00 -13.79
C GLU A 166 15.22 -1.26 -12.68
N LYS A 167 15.51 -0.23 -11.88
CA LYS A 167 16.41 -0.34 -10.72
C LYS A 167 15.87 -1.30 -9.66
N THR A 168 14.56 -1.25 -9.39
CA THR A 168 13.91 -2.00 -8.31
C THR A 168 13.83 -3.49 -8.62
N TYR A 169 13.44 -3.82 -9.85
CA TYR A 169 13.10 -5.19 -10.24
C TYR A 169 14.15 -5.85 -11.14
N ASN A 170 15.14 -5.09 -11.62
CA ASN A 170 16.13 -5.56 -12.60
C ASN A 170 15.46 -6.19 -13.84
N LEU A 171 14.36 -5.56 -14.27
CA LEU A 171 13.60 -5.91 -15.46
C LEU A 171 13.56 -4.69 -16.38
N PRO A 172 13.73 -4.86 -17.70
CA PRO A 172 13.63 -3.74 -18.62
C PRO A 172 12.22 -3.14 -18.59
N ALA A 173 12.13 -1.82 -18.59
CA ALA A 173 10.85 -1.16 -18.78
C ALA A 173 10.38 -1.37 -20.23
N ILE A 174 9.12 -1.76 -20.37
CA ILE A 174 8.41 -1.85 -21.65
C ILE A 174 7.64 -0.56 -21.96
N ILE A 175 7.49 0.33 -20.97
CA ILE A 175 6.82 1.62 -21.06
C ILE A 175 7.76 2.68 -20.50
N GLU A 176 8.07 3.69 -21.32
CA GLU A 176 8.79 4.88 -20.85
C GLU A 176 7.80 5.86 -20.23
N THR A 177 7.91 6.09 -18.91
CA THR A 177 6.97 6.93 -18.17
C THR A 177 7.58 7.47 -16.89
N ASP A 178 7.14 8.65 -16.47
CA ASP A 178 7.45 9.22 -15.17
C ASP A 178 6.63 8.54 -14.06
N SER A 179 7.08 8.66 -12.80
CA SER A 179 6.35 8.12 -11.65
C SER A 179 5.01 8.83 -11.47
N LEU A 180 3.91 8.08 -11.55
CA LEU A 180 2.59 8.61 -11.22
C LEU A 180 2.42 8.81 -9.71
N LEU A 181 3.11 8.05 -8.86
CA LEU A 181 3.20 8.35 -7.43
C LEU A 181 3.76 9.75 -7.20
N ALA A 182 4.92 10.07 -7.78
CA ALA A 182 5.54 11.39 -7.62
C ALA A 182 4.71 12.52 -8.25
N ARG A 183 3.95 12.22 -9.32
CA ARG A 183 3.17 13.23 -10.05
C ARG A 183 1.80 13.52 -9.44
N HIS A 184 1.13 12.51 -8.88
CA HIS A 184 -0.27 12.60 -8.48
C HIS A 184 -0.50 12.52 -6.97
N ASP A 185 0.47 12.03 -6.18
CA ASP A 185 0.39 12.22 -4.74
C ASP A 185 0.63 13.70 -4.39
N ALA A 186 -0.07 14.18 -3.36
CA ALA A 186 0.05 15.56 -2.90
C ALA A 186 0.41 15.60 -1.42
N SER A 187 1.34 16.48 -1.04
CA SER A 187 1.68 16.72 0.37
C SER A 187 0.50 17.33 1.11
N ASN A 188 0.17 16.77 2.28
CA ASN A 188 -0.77 17.36 3.22
C ASN A 188 -0.10 18.32 4.21
N LEU A 189 1.22 18.51 4.08
CA LEU A 189 2.01 19.37 4.95
C LEU A 189 2.44 20.64 4.19
N THR A 190 2.28 21.79 4.86
CA THR A 190 3.00 23.02 4.47
C THR A 190 4.41 23.03 5.05
N LYS A 191 5.25 23.95 4.56
CA LYS A 191 6.61 24.14 5.09
C LYS A 191 6.62 24.52 6.57
N GLU A 192 5.65 25.33 6.99
CA GLU A 192 5.50 25.78 8.38
C GLU A 192 5.11 24.61 9.29
N MET A 193 4.24 23.72 8.82
CA MET A 193 3.87 22.50 9.55
C MET A 193 5.05 21.55 9.67
N LEU A 194 5.78 21.35 8.57
CA LEU A 194 6.97 20.53 8.55
C LEU A 194 8.00 21.02 9.57
N ALA A 195 8.30 22.33 9.59
CA ALA A 195 9.22 22.93 10.54
C ALA A 195 8.80 22.75 12.02
N LYS A 196 7.48 22.74 12.29
CA LYS A 196 6.96 22.43 13.64
C LYS A 196 7.12 20.95 13.98
N LEU A 197 6.82 20.06 13.03
CA LEU A 197 6.96 18.61 13.21
C LEU A 197 8.41 18.22 13.47
N THR A 198 9.35 18.79 12.74
CA THR A 198 10.79 18.45 12.83
C THR A 198 11.54 19.22 13.92
N SER A 199 10.84 19.82 14.89
CA SER A 199 11.50 20.48 16.03
C SER A 199 12.34 19.51 16.85
N ASP A 200 13.44 19.98 17.46
CA ASP A 200 14.43 19.17 18.21
C ASP A 200 13.88 18.33 19.39
N ARG A 201 12.59 18.48 19.72
CA ARG A 201 11.93 17.74 20.80
C ARG A 201 11.08 16.56 20.31
N HIS A 202 10.98 16.38 18.99
CA HIS A 202 10.18 15.35 18.36
C HIS A 202 11.07 14.28 17.73
N TYR A 203 10.80 13.03 18.08
CA TYR A 203 11.40 11.86 17.46
C TYR A 203 10.35 11.26 16.53
N LEU A 204 10.61 11.32 15.23
CA LEU A 204 9.64 10.98 14.20
C LEU A 204 9.97 9.62 13.59
N SER A 205 8.96 8.82 13.30
CA SER A 205 9.06 7.70 12.36
C SER A 205 7.71 7.50 11.66
N THR A 206 7.71 6.82 10.53
CA THR A 206 6.46 6.40 9.89
C THR A 206 6.06 4.98 10.24
N LEU A 207 4.75 4.75 10.23
CA LEU A 207 4.15 3.42 10.12
C LEU A 207 3.26 3.44 8.88
N THR A 208 3.43 2.55 7.91
CA THR A 208 2.55 2.54 6.72
C THR A 208 2.44 1.16 6.10
N ALA A 209 1.36 0.94 5.35
CA ALA A 209 1.18 -0.24 4.52
C ALA A 209 1.81 -0.11 3.12
N ARG A 210 2.31 1.07 2.75
CA ARG A 210 3.04 1.21 1.48
C ARG A 210 4.24 0.26 1.45
N PRO A 211 4.53 -0.37 0.30
CA PRO A 211 5.82 -0.97 0.03
C PRO A 211 6.97 0.00 0.33
N SER A 212 8.12 -0.56 0.66
CA SER A 212 9.31 0.23 0.91
C SER A 212 10.57 -0.53 0.55
N LEU A 213 11.69 0.17 0.53
CA LEU A 213 13.00 -0.48 0.63
C LEU A 213 13.09 -1.32 1.93
N PRO A 214 13.98 -2.32 1.98
CA PRO A 214 14.36 -2.98 3.23
C PRO A 214 15.00 -1.96 4.19
N PRO A 215 15.32 -2.35 5.45
CA PRO A 215 15.93 -1.45 6.41
C PRO A 215 17.17 -0.77 5.83
N LYS A 216 17.31 0.54 6.04
CA LYS A 216 18.38 1.34 5.41
C LYS A 216 19.80 0.89 5.80
N GLU A 217 19.95 0.16 6.91
CA GLU A 217 21.22 -0.43 7.33
C GLU A 217 21.66 -1.62 6.44
N ILE A 218 20.80 -2.08 5.51
CA ILE A 218 21.12 -3.13 4.56
C ILE A 218 21.77 -2.53 3.30
N GLU A 219 23.11 -2.69 3.19
CA GLU A 219 23.90 -2.15 2.09
C GLU A 219 23.54 -2.74 0.72
N ASN A 220 23.21 -4.03 0.68
CA ASN A 220 22.79 -4.74 -0.53
C ASN A 220 21.30 -5.05 -0.44
N SER A 221 20.46 -4.05 -0.73
CA SER A 221 19.03 -4.25 -0.79
C SER A 221 18.70 -5.40 -1.74
N PRO A 222 18.04 -6.49 -1.29
CA PRO A 222 17.44 -7.44 -2.21
C PRO A 222 16.56 -6.73 -3.24
N LEU A 223 16.53 -7.29 -4.46
CA LEU A 223 15.63 -6.82 -5.52
C LEU A 223 14.17 -7.05 -5.13
N GLY A 224 13.27 -6.26 -5.71
CA GLY A 224 11.82 -6.44 -5.56
C GLY A 224 11.16 -5.60 -4.46
N TYR A 225 11.92 -4.77 -3.75
CA TYR A 225 11.39 -3.87 -2.72
C TYR A 225 11.11 -2.49 -3.30
N ALA A 226 9.85 -2.22 -3.63
CA ALA A 226 9.43 -0.96 -4.24
C ALA A 226 9.56 0.21 -3.24
N PRO A 227 10.26 1.30 -3.58
CA PRO A 227 10.54 2.41 -2.66
C PRO A 227 9.35 3.38 -2.48
N GLU A 228 8.12 2.87 -2.40
CA GLU A 228 6.90 3.68 -2.49
C GLU A 228 6.69 4.57 -1.25
N ALA A 229 7.04 4.07 -0.05
CA ALA A 229 7.08 4.86 1.18
C ALA A 229 8.17 5.92 1.15
N GLU A 230 9.36 5.59 0.63
CA GLU A 230 10.47 6.53 0.50
C GLU A 230 10.13 7.69 -0.46
N LEU A 231 9.47 7.40 -1.59
CA LEU A 231 8.98 8.42 -2.53
C LEU A 231 7.98 9.38 -1.87
N ALA A 232 7.07 8.86 -1.05
CA ALA A 232 6.13 9.70 -0.30
C ALA A 232 6.85 10.61 0.70
N LEU A 233 7.89 10.13 1.37
CA LEU A 233 8.67 10.93 2.31
C LEU A 233 9.55 11.97 1.63
N GLU A 234 10.08 11.66 0.45
CA GLU A 234 10.77 12.65 -0.38
C GLU A 234 9.82 13.80 -0.76
N LEU A 235 8.59 13.47 -1.20
CA LEU A 235 7.57 14.45 -1.56
C LEU A 235 7.24 15.42 -0.42
N VAL A 236 7.12 14.93 0.82
CA VAL A 236 6.74 15.77 1.98
C VAL A 236 7.94 16.38 2.72
N GLY A 237 9.16 16.16 2.24
CA GLY A 237 10.39 16.69 2.85
C GLY A 237 10.82 16.01 4.14
N LEU A 238 10.44 14.74 4.33
CA LEU A 238 10.76 13.91 5.51
C LEU A 238 11.65 12.70 5.20
N ALA A 239 12.32 12.66 4.05
CA ALA A 239 13.18 11.53 3.65
C ALA A 239 14.29 11.13 4.66
N GLY A 240 14.62 12.00 5.62
CA GLY A 240 15.62 11.73 6.65
C GLY A 240 15.10 10.97 7.88
N ILE A 241 13.78 10.81 8.05
CA ILE A 241 13.22 10.11 9.21
C ILE A 241 13.16 8.59 8.99
N PRO A 242 13.27 7.77 10.05
CA PRO A 242 13.10 6.34 9.96
C PRO A 242 11.72 5.92 9.45
N VAL A 243 11.70 4.90 8.61
CA VAL A 243 10.48 4.36 7.99
C VAL A 243 10.20 2.97 8.57
N THR A 244 8.96 2.69 8.96
CA THR A 244 8.52 1.33 9.28
C THR A 244 7.35 0.96 8.37
N ALA A 245 7.66 0.57 7.15
CA ALA A 245 6.73 0.31 6.06
C ALA A 245 6.69 -1.18 5.65
N PHE A 246 5.83 -1.55 4.70
CA PHE A 246 5.56 -2.97 4.40
C PHE A 246 6.81 -3.73 3.94
N GLY A 247 7.67 -3.14 3.10
CA GLY A 247 8.90 -3.80 2.67
C GLY A 247 9.86 -4.14 3.81
N LYS A 248 9.89 -3.33 4.86
CA LYS A 248 10.69 -3.63 6.06
C LYS A 248 10.10 -4.79 6.86
N LEU A 249 8.77 -4.91 6.87
CA LEU A 249 8.07 -6.06 7.47
C LEU A 249 8.28 -7.33 6.64
N GLU A 250 8.24 -7.24 5.31
CA GLU A 250 8.57 -8.34 4.39
C GLU A 250 9.99 -8.85 4.64
N TYR A 251 10.96 -7.93 4.77
CA TYR A 251 12.33 -8.27 5.04
C TYR A 251 12.50 -9.09 6.33
N ILE A 252 11.98 -8.61 7.46
CA ILE A 252 12.10 -9.33 8.74
C ILE A 252 11.26 -10.62 8.75
N ALA A 253 10.09 -10.62 8.10
CA ALA A 253 9.24 -11.81 8.01
C ALA A 253 9.93 -12.93 7.22
N ALA A 254 10.57 -12.61 6.10
CA ALA A 254 11.30 -13.57 5.28
C ALA A 254 12.46 -14.24 6.05
N GLN A 255 13.13 -13.51 6.95
CA GLN A 255 14.20 -14.05 7.79
C GLN A 255 13.72 -15.08 8.81
N HIS A 256 12.44 -15.03 9.18
CA HIS A 256 11.87 -15.83 10.26
C HIS A 256 10.71 -16.74 9.83
N GLY A 257 10.42 -16.82 8.52
CA GLY A 257 9.34 -17.65 8.00
C GLY A 257 7.94 -17.19 8.45
N LEU A 258 7.77 -15.88 8.63
CA LEU A 258 6.50 -15.27 9.04
C LEU A 258 5.70 -14.77 7.84
N ASP A 259 4.41 -14.55 8.06
CA ASP A 259 3.56 -13.81 7.13
C ASP A 259 3.65 -12.30 7.44
N PRO A 260 4.19 -11.48 6.52
CA PRO A 260 4.37 -10.05 6.76
C PRO A 260 3.05 -9.30 6.97
N VAL A 261 1.94 -9.78 6.40
CA VAL A 261 0.61 -9.15 6.59
C VAL A 261 0.18 -9.21 8.06
N LYS A 262 0.58 -10.24 8.81
CA LYS A 262 0.30 -10.37 10.24
C LYS A 262 1.13 -9.44 11.12
N LEU A 263 2.21 -8.87 10.58
CA LEU A 263 3.05 -7.90 11.29
C LEU A 263 2.54 -6.46 11.10
N LEU A 264 1.72 -6.23 10.08
CA LEU A 264 1.15 -4.93 9.76
C LEU A 264 0.08 -4.50 10.77
N LYS A 265 -0.19 -3.19 10.85
CA LYS A 265 -1.35 -2.64 11.58
C LYS A 265 -2.62 -3.46 11.29
N PRO A 266 -3.40 -3.89 12.32
CA PRO A 266 -3.40 -3.39 13.70
C PRO A 266 -2.45 -4.12 14.67
N SER A 267 -1.56 -5.02 14.21
CA SER A 267 -0.55 -5.64 15.06
C SER A 267 0.34 -4.58 15.72
N PRO A 268 0.69 -4.69 17.01
CA PRO A 268 1.60 -3.74 17.67
C PRO A 268 3.05 -3.85 17.18
N PHE A 269 3.40 -4.90 16.43
CA PHE A 269 4.77 -5.12 15.94
C PHE A 269 5.33 -3.88 15.23
N GLN A 270 4.57 -3.37 14.26
CA GLN A 270 4.97 -2.21 13.46
C GLN A 270 5.16 -0.95 14.33
N ALA A 271 4.26 -0.68 15.26
CA ALA A 271 4.36 0.48 16.16
C ALA A 271 5.51 0.35 17.17
N LEU A 272 5.81 -0.85 17.68
CA LEU A 272 6.97 -1.09 18.54
C LEU A 272 8.28 -0.81 17.80
N ALA A 273 8.41 -1.33 16.58
CA ALA A 273 9.57 -1.07 15.72
C ALA A 273 9.67 0.43 15.39
N ALA A 274 8.58 1.06 14.95
CA ALA A 274 8.59 2.49 14.62
C ALA A 274 8.95 3.39 15.83
N THR A 275 8.51 3.03 17.04
CA THR A 275 8.84 3.76 18.27
C THR A 275 10.35 3.72 18.56
N LEU A 276 10.97 2.54 18.48
CA LEU A 276 12.40 2.40 18.72
C LEU A 276 13.24 2.98 17.58
N ALA A 277 12.78 2.84 16.33
CA ALA A 277 13.41 3.44 15.16
C ALA A 277 13.41 4.98 15.25
N ALA A 278 12.28 5.59 15.64
CA ALA A 278 12.18 7.04 15.84
C ALA A 278 13.23 7.56 16.83
N TRP A 279 13.53 6.79 17.89
CA TRP A 279 14.48 7.17 18.92
C TRP A 279 15.94 6.94 18.51
N THR A 280 16.25 5.78 17.93
CA THR A 280 17.63 5.36 17.65
C THR A 280 18.11 5.78 16.27
N GLY A 281 17.18 5.99 15.34
CA GLY A 281 17.47 6.12 13.92
C GLY A 281 17.82 4.80 13.24
N ASP A 282 17.83 3.65 13.94
CA ASP A 282 18.24 2.34 13.40
C ASP A 282 17.02 1.45 13.13
N GLU A 283 16.69 1.24 11.86
CA GLU A 283 15.48 0.54 11.44
C GLU A 283 15.61 -0.98 11.64
N LEU A 284 16.76 -1.55 11.26
CA LEU A 284 17.02 -2.98 11.39
C LEU A 284 17.05 -3.44 12.85
N HIS A 285 17.73 -2.69 13.71
CA HIS A 285 17.76 -2.94 15.14
C HIS A 285 16.34 -2.92 15.73
N ALA A 286 15.55 -1.91 15.37
CA ALA A 286 14.19 -1.78 15.86
C ALA A 286 13.27 -2.93 15.44
N LEU A 287 13.38 -3.40 14.19
CA LEU A 287 12.63 -4.57 13.70
C LEU A 287 13.03 -5.85 14.43
N ARG A 288 14.33 -6.06 14.70
CA ARG A 288 14.82 -7.21 15.48
C ARG A 288 14.31 -7.17 16.92
N ALA A 289 14.29 -6.00 17.54
CA ALA A 289 13.74 -5.81 18.88
C ALA A 289 12.23 -6.14 18.93
N ALA A 290 11.46 -5.65 17.95
CA ALA A 290 10.04 -5.99 17.81
C ALA A 290 9.82 -7.48 17.55
N TYR A 291 10.68 -8.13 16.77
CA TYR A 291 10.65 -9.59 16.57
C TYR A 291 10.94 -10.36 17.86
N ASN A 292 11.94 -9.95 18.65
CA ASN A 292 12.22 -10.57 19.94
C ASN A 292 11.03 -10.45 20.89
N TRP A 293 10.33 -9.31 20.90
CA TRP A 293 9.06 -9.17 21.61
C TRP A 293 7.99 -10.12 21.05
N HIS A 294 7.84 -10.21 19.74
CA HIS A 294 6.84 -11.07 19.09
C HIS A 294 7.00 -12.54 19.50
N VAL A 295 8.24 -13.02 19.61
CA VAL A 295 8.55 -14.41 20.01
C VAL A 295 8.42 -14.62 21.52
N SER A 296 8.91 -13.69 22.34
CA SER A 296 9.02 -13.88 23.79
C SER A 296 7.84 -13.35 24.60
N GLY A 297 7.00 -12.50 23.99
CA GLY A 297 5.93 -11.75 24.66
C GLY A 297 6.41 -10.62 25.57
N ASN A 298 7.73 -10.40 25.70
CA ASN A 298 8.33 -9.46 26.64
C ASN A 298 9.24 -8.47 25.92
N LEU A 299 9.27 -7.21 26.37
CA LEU A 299 10.30 -6.28 25.92
C LEU A 299 11.65 -6.71 26.48
N ASN A 300 12.67 -6.73 25.63
CA ASN A 300 14.04 -7.05 26.00
C ASN A 300 14.87 -5.76 26.23
N GLY A 301 16.15 -5.91 26.57
CA GLY A 301 17.03 -4.77 26.85
C GLY A 301 17.31 -3.83 25.67
N GLU A 302 16.91 -4.18 24.45
CA GLU A 302 17.07 -3.30 23.28
C GLU A 302 16.22 -2.01 23.44
N PHE A 303 15.13 -2.07 24.20
CA PHE A 303 14.29 -0.91 24.49
C PHE A 303 14.80 -0.06 25.67
N ASP A 304 15.85 -0.48 26.40
CA ASP A 304 16.33 0.23 27.59
C ASP A 304 16.91 1.61 27.28
N GLY A 305 17.30 1.85 26.02
CA GLY A 305 17.75 3.15 25.55
C GLY A 305 16.65 4.21 25.48
N LEU A 306 15.37 3.81 25.47
CA LEU A 306 14.24 4.74 25.47
C LEU A 306 14.14 5.50 26.80
N PRO A 307 13.66 6.76 26.80
CA PRO A 307 13.37 7.47 28.03
C PRO A 307 12.30 6.71 28.84
N LYS A 308 12.45 6.67 30.17
CA LYS A 308 11.47 5.99 31.04
C LYS A 308 10.10 6.67 31.07
N SER A 309 10.02 7.95 30.69
CA SER A 309 8.76 8.69 30.55
C SER A 309 8.72 9.43 29.21
N PHE A 310 7.70 9.17 28.40
CA PHE A 310 7.51 9.82 27.09
C PHE A 310 6.06 9.81 26.62
N GLU A 311 5.77 10.69 25.68
CA GLU A 311 4.50 10.75 24.98
C GLU A 311 4.61 9.98 23.67
N LEU A 312 3.75 8.98 23.47
CA LEU A 312 3.65 8.22 22.23
C LEU A 312 2.45 8.73 21.45
N ILE A 313 2.72 9.55 20.44
CA ILE A 313 1.71 10.16 19.57
C ILE A 313 1.61 9.33 18.30
N VAL A 314 0.41 9.05 17.85
CA VAL A 314 0.17 8.55 16.49
C VAL A 314 -0.78 9.49 15.77
N VAL A 315 -0.43 9.88 14.55
CA VAL A 315 -1.33 10.57 13.62
C VAL A 315 -1.71 9.57 12.53
N GLU A 316 -3.00 9.25 12.44
CA GLU A 316 -3.53 8.23 11.55
C GLU A 316 -4.85 8.65 10.90
N ASP A 317 -5.13 8.18 9.69
CA ASP A 317 -6.41 8.34 9.00
C ASP A 317 -7.34 7.12 9.15
N THR A 318 -6.82 5.99 9.67
CA THR A 318 -7.61 4.80 9.99
C THR A 318 -7.42 4.31 11.43
N MET A 319 -8.41 3.53 11.91
CA MET A 319 -8.31 2.86 13.22
C MET A 319 -7.23 1.77 13.29
N GLY A 320 -6.70 1.31 12.15
CA GLY A 320 -5.67 0.26 12.12
C GLY A 320 -4.41 0.67 12.86
N GLY A 321 -3.83 1.82 12.48
CA GLY A 321 -2.61 2.32 13.12
C GLY A 321 -2.86 2.81 14.54
N ILE A 322 -4.03 3.39 14.82
CA ILE A 322 -4.43 3.76 16.19
C ILE A 322 -4.40 2.55 17.13
N ARG A 323 -4.99 1.42 16.72
CA ARG A 323 -4.99 0.18 17.52
C ARG A 323 -3.58 -0.39 17.69
N SER A 324 -2.78 -0.37 16.63
CA SER A 324 -1.37 -0.80 16.67
C SER A 324 -0.58 -0.01 17.73
N THR A 325 -0.67 1.32 17.70
CA THR A 325 0.06 2.19 18.64
C THR A 325 -0.48 2.09 20.07
N ARG A 326 -1.80 2.00 20.28
CA ARG A 326 -2.38 1.79 21.61
C ARG A 326 -1.84 0.50 22.23
N ALA A 327 -1.88 -0.60 21.48
CA ALA A 327 -1.35 -1.88 21.93
C ALA A 327 0.16 -1.82 22.23
N ALA A 328 0.96 -1.14 21.40
CA ALA A 328 2.39 -0.92 21.68
C ALA A 328 2.61 -0.11 22.97
N GLY A 329 1.85 0.97 23.17
CA GLY A 329 1.91 1.78 24.39
C GLY A 329 1.56 0.99 25.65
N GLU A 330 0.53 0.14 25.61
CA GLU A 330 0.19 -0.76 26.71
C GLU A 330 1.30 -1.77 27.03
N ILE A 331 2.01 -2.26 25.99
CA ILE A 331 3.16 -3.15 26.16
C ILE A 331 4.30 -2.40 26.89
N PHE A 332 4.59 -1.16 26.50
CA PHE A 332 5.58 -0.34 27.22
C PHE A 332 5.17 -0.07 28.67
N GLN A 333 3.90 0.27 28.93
CA GLN A 333 3.40 0.48 30.29
C GLN A 333 3.52 -0.77 31.16
N LYS A 334 3.19 -1.95 30.62
CA LYS A 334 3.37 -3.24 31.31
C LYS A 334 4.84 -3.55 31.61
N ALA A 335 5.76 -3.06 30.78
CA ALA A 335 7.20 -3.15 31.00
C ALA A 335 7.76 -2.07 31.95
N GLY A 336 6.90 -1.23 32.55
CA GLY A 336 7.29 -0.24 33.55
C GLY A 336 7.70 1.13 33.01
N TYR A 337 7.40 1.43 31.75
CA TYR A 337 7.55 2.79 31.20
C TYR A 337 6.33 3.64 31.55
N ASP A 338 6.56 4.93 31.82
CA ASP A 338 5.53 5.95 31.95
C ASP A 338 5.19 6.53 30.57
N VAL A 339 4.30 5.85 29.85
CA VAL A 339 3.92 6.23 28.48
C VAL A 339 2.55 6.89 28.47
N ASN A 340 2.48 8.14 28.00
CA ASN A 340 1.21 8.79 27.66
C ASN A 340 0.88 8.54 26.18
N ILE A 341 -0.16 7.77 25.92
CA ILE A 341 -0.56 7.39 24.55
C ILE A 341 -1.56 8.42 24.02
N ARG A 342 -1.23 9.09 22.91
CA ARG A 342 -2.08 10.11 22.29
C ARG A 342 -2.39 9.78 20.83
N PRO A 343 -3.50 9.07 20.58
CA PRO A 343 -4.00 8.87 19.23
C PRO A 343 -4.66 10.14 18.70
N LEU A 344 -4.31 10.52 17.47
CA LEU A 344 -4.90 11.66 16.76
C LEU A 344 -5.37 11.19 15.37
N GLY A 345 -6.66 11.33 15.10
CA GLY A 345 -7.27 10.97 13.83
C GLY A 345 -7.27 12.11 12.82
N LEU A 346 -6.96 11.83 11.55
CA LEU A 346 -7.22 12.74 10.43
C LEU A 346 -8.35 12.19 9.56
N THR A 347 -9.42 12.95 9.38
CA THR A 347 -10.61 12.49 8.65
C THR A 347 -10.54 12.82 7.16
N GLY A 348 -9.77 13.85 6.77
CA GLY A 348 -9.83 14.41 5.41
C GLY A 348 -11.24 14.90 5.05
N GLY A 349 -12.06 15.26 6.04
CA GLY A 349 -13.46 15.61 5.86
C GLY A 349 -14.41 14.41 5.68
N SER A 350 -13.94 13.16 5.81
CA SER A 350 -14.78 11.97 5.68
C SER A 350 -15.67 11.74 6.91
N PRO A 351 -17.02 11.75 6.76
CA PRO A 351 -17.93 11.48 7.88
C PRO A 351 -17.77 10.05 8.43
N ALA A 352 -17.48 9.08 7.56
CA ALA A 352 -17.31 7.69 7.97
C ALA A 352 -16.08 7.50 8.88
N LYS A 353 -14.97 8.19 8.57
CA LYS A 353 -13.77 8.21 9.43
C LYS A 353 -14.05 8.93 10.76
N ALA A 354 -14.73 10.07 10.71
CA ALA A 354 -15.12 10.82 11.92
C ALA A 354 -15.96 9.95 12.87
N MET A 355 -16.98 9.27 12.36
CA MET A 355 -17.81 8.35 13.14
C MET A 355 -16.98 7.21 13.76
N ALA A 356 -16.01 6.67 13.01
CA ALA A 356 -15.14 5.60 13.51
C ALA A 356 -14.23 6.07 14.66
N PHE A 357 -13.67 7.28 14.57
CA PHE A 357 -12.86 7.88 15.63
C PHE A 357 -13.70 8.26 16.85
N GLU A 358 -14.89 8.85 16.65
CA GLU A 358 -15.82 9.20 17.72
C GLU A 358 -16.25 7.95 18.51
N ALA A 359 -16.62 6.87 17.81
CA ALA A 359 -16.98 5.60 18.44
C ALA A 359 -15.84 4.96 19.26
N ALA A 360 -14.59 5.32 18.96
CA ALA A 360 -13.39 4.80 19.63
C ALA A 360 -12.76 5.78 20.63
N ASP A 361 -13.45 6.90 20.92
CA ASP A 361 -12.98 8.00 21.76
C ASP A 361 -11.57 8.46 21.37
N VAL A 362 -11.38 8.71 20.07
CA VAL A 362 -10.13 9.23 19.48
C VAL A 362 -10.38 10.67 19.06
N PRO A 363 -9.63 11.66 19.59
CA PRO A 363 -9.65 13.01 19.07
C PRO A 363 -9.31 13.02 17.58
N TYR A 364 -10.12 13.67 16.77
CA TYR A 364 -9.93 13.74 15.33
C TYR A 364 -10.05 15.16 14.80
N PHE A 365 -9.44 15.37 13.64
CA PHE A 365 -9.33 16.65 12.96
C PHE A 365 -9.55 16.46 11.48
N ASP A 366 -9.99 17.50 10.78
CA ASP A 366 -10.23 17.40 9.34
C ASP A 366 -8.92 17.39 8.55
N ASN A 367 -7.89 18.07 9.05
CA ASN A 367 -6.61 18.27 8.38
C ASN A 367 -5.49 18.65 9.38
N TRP A 368 -4.28 18.83 8.86
CA TRP A 368 -3.13 19.25 9.66
C TRP A 368 -3.27 20.65 10.24
N GLU A 369 -3.94 21.59 9.56
CA GLU A 369 -4.14 22.95 10.06
C GLU A 369 -4.90 22.94 11.39
N SER A 370 -6.00 22.18 11.43
CA SER A 370 -6.84 22.05 12.62
C SER A 370 -6.15 21.25 13.74
N LEU A 371 -5.40 20.20 13.39
CA LEU A 371 -4.61 19.42 14.34
C LEU A 371 -3.47 20.25 14.96
N MET A 372 -2.75 21.04 14.15
CA MET A 372 -1.62 21.88 14.61
C MET A 372 -2.03 23.10 15.44
N ALA A 373 -3.30 23.49 15.40
CA ALA A 373 -3.83 24.50 16.31
C ALA A 373 -3.94 23.96 17.76
N GLY A 374 -3.98 22.63 17.94
CA GLY A 374 -4.13 21.96 19.24
C GLY A 374 -2.89 21.22 19.76
N LEU A 375 -1.79 21.20 19.00
CA LEU A 375 -0.53 20.48 19.30
C LEU A 375 0.57 21.42 19.82
#